data_AF-A0A0V1C0Z6-F1
#
_entry.id   AF-A0A0V1C0Z6-F1
#
_cell.length_a   1.000
_cell.length_b   1.000
_cell.length_c   1.000
_cell.angle_alpha   90.00
_cell.angle_beta   90.00
_cell.angle_gamma   90.00
#
_symmetry.space_group_name_H-M   'P 1'
#
loop_
_entity.id
_entity.type
_entity.pdbx_description
1 polymer ?
#
loop_
_entity_poly.entity_id
_entity_poly.type
_entity_poly.pdbx_seq_one_letter_code
_entity_poly.pdbx_strand_id
1 'polypeptide(L)'
;MLVILFLTVIACLFTNTEESRAAAQRQLPLLKSVLYTKDLAHFPHFHKVLEGIDATTPVTYTGRIIFIATLTKCETSSKISRKEVYQNCEESGCKLNCTLTYHFHERPEDYGLVCDPII
;
A
#
# COMPACT_ATOMS: atom_id res chain seq x y z
N MET A 1 37.88 -16.79 -2.15
CA MET A 1 36.59 -17.45 -2.41
C MET A 1 35.44 -16.92 -1.56
N LEU A 2 35.61 -16.70 -0.24
CA LEU A 2 34.55 -16.13 0.61
C LEU A 2 34.04 -14.75 0.12
N VAL A 3 34.96 -13.83 -0.22
CA VAL A 3 34.61 -12.44 -0.60
C VAL A 3 33.69 -12.36 -1.83
N ILE A 4 33.88 -13.25 -2.81
CA ILE A 4 33.06 -13.28 -4.04
C ILE A 4 31.64 -13.77 -3.73
N LEU A 5 31.52 -14.77 -2.83
CA LEU A 5 30.24 -15.31 -2.38
C LEU A 5 29.44 -14.29 -1.55
N PHE A 6 30.12 -13.46 -0.75
CA PHE A 6 29.48 -12.36 -0.03
C PHE A 6 28.97 -11.27 -0.99
N LEU A 7 29.76 -10.91 -2.01
CA LEU A 7 29.35 -9.89 -2.98
C LEU A 7 28.15 -10.33 -3.85
N THR A 8 28.08 -11.60 -4.24
CA THR A 8 26.94 -12.12 -5.03
C THR A 8 25.65 -12.20 -4.22
N VAL A 9 25.72 -12.60 -2.95
CA VAL A 9 24.55 -12.64 -2.05
C VAL A 9 24.01 -11.22 -1.81
N ILE A 10 24.89 -10.25 -1.56
CA ILE A 10 24.52 -8.85 -1.38
C ILE A 10 23.86 -8.30 -2.65
N ALA A 11 24.43 -8.54 -3.82
CA ALA A 11 23.85 -8.10 -5.10
C ALA A 11 22.45 -8.68 -5.34
N CYS A 12 22.25 -9.98 -5.09
CA CYS A 12 20.93 -10.61 -5.22
C CYS A 12 19.90 -10.08 -4.21
N LEU A 13 20.30 -9.77 -2.97
CA LEU A 13 19.38 -9.21 -1.98
C LEU A 13 18.91 -7.80 -2.38
N PHE A 14 19.81 -6.97 -2.91
CA PHE A 14 19.48 -5.63 -3.40
C PHE A 14 18.55 -5.66 -4.61
N THR A 15 18.80 -6.53 -5.60
CA THR A 15 17.89 -6.64 -6.77
C THR A 15 16.50 -7.11 -6.37
N ASN A 16 16.38 -8.10 -5.47
CA ASN A 16 15.08 -8.56 -5.00
C ASN A 16 14.30 -7.45 -4.25
N THR A 17 14.98 -6.63 -3.47
CA THR A 17 14.35 -5.53 -2.71
C THR A 17 13.89 -4.38 -3.62
N GLU A 18 14.70 -4.02 -4.62
CA GLU A 18 14.31 -2.99 -5.59
C GLU A 18 13.17 -3.46 -6.51
N GLU A 19 13.19 -4.74 -6.93
CA GLU A 19 12.12 -5.32 -7.72
C GLU A 19 10.80 -5.39 -6.95
N SER A 20 10.84 -5.77 -5.66
CA SER A 20 9.63 -5.85 -4.83
C SER A 20 9.05 -4.46 -4.55
N ARG A 21 9.90 -3.46 -4.32
CA ARG A 21 9.48 -2.06 -4.19
C ARG A 21 8.89 -1.52 -5.49
N ALA A 22 9.53 -1.79 -6.63
CA ALA A 22 9.00 -1.41 -7.93
C ALA A 22 7.65 -2.08 -8.22
N ALA A 23 7.49 -3.35 -7.83
CA ALA A 23 6.22 -4.06 -7.92
C ALA A 23 5.15 -3.39 -7.05
N ALA A 24 5.45 -3.03 -5.80
CA ALA A 24 4.55 -2.28 -4.93
C ALA A 24 4.13 -0.95 -5.56
N GLN A 25 5.09 -0.25 -6.18
CA GLN A 25 4.83 1.06 -6.79
C GLN A 25 3.92 0.99 -8.02
N ARG A 26 3.99 -0.10 -8.79
CA ARG A 26 3.05 -0.35 -9.88
C ARG A 26 1.63 -0.62 -9.38
N GLN A 27 1.47 -1.08 -8.14
CA GLN A 27 0.17 -1.36 -7.52
C GLN A 27 -0.49 -0.13 -6.89
N LEU A 28 0.15 1.05 -6.92
CA LEU A 28 -0.45 2.28 -6.36
C LEU A 28 -1.89 2.52 -6.83
N PRO A 29 -2.27 2.43 -8.12
CA PRO A 29 -3.65 2.66 -8.54
C PRO A 29 -4.67 1.72 -7.85
N LEU A 30 -4.30 0.45 -7.65
CA LEU A 30 -5.10 -0.53 -6.93
C LEU A 30 -5.25 -0.11 -5.45
N LEU A 31 -4.13 0.18 -4.78
CA LEU A 31 -4.10 0.62 -3.38
C LEU A 31 -4.99 1.84 -3.16
N LYS A 32 -4.89 2.86 -4.03
CA LYS A 32 -5.72 4.06 -3.97
C LYS A 32 -7.21 3.73 -4.09
N SER A 33 -7.56 2.73 -4.89
CA SER A 33 -8.95 2.29 -5.08
C SER A 33 -9.50 1.53 -3.88
N VAL A 34 -8.72 0.56 -3.38
CA VAL A 34 -9.11 -0.27 -2.24
C VAL A 34 -9.24 0.59 -0.99
N LEU A 35 -8.23 1.41 -0.70
CA LEU A 35 -8.22 2.27 0.48
C LEU A 35 -9.42 3.22 0.50
N TYR A 36 -9.69 3.89 -0.62
CA TYR A 36 -10.88 4.76 -0.74
C TYR A 36 -12.19 4.00 -0.50
N THR A 37 -12.31 2.77 -0.99
CA THR A 37 -13.52 1.95 -0.78
C THR A 37 -13.67 1.56 0.69
N LYS A 38 -12.57 1.17 1.35
CA LYS A 38 -12.56 0.85 2.77
C LYS A 38 -12.84 2.09 3.63
N ASP A 39 -12.31 3.26 3.24
CA ASP A 39 -12.57 4.54 3.89
C ASP A 39 -14.07 4.80 3.96
N LEU A 40 -14.76 4.75 2.82
CA LEU A 40 -16.21 4.96 2.75
C LEU A 40 -17.02 3.97 3.60
N ALA A 41 -16.52 2.75 3.80
CA ALA A 41 -17.23 1.70 4.52
C ALA A 41 -16.96 1.69 6.03
N HIS A 42 -15.75 2.08 6.46
CA HIS A 42 -15.26 1.75 7.80
C HIS A 42 -14.53 2.88 8.53
N PHE A 43 -14.10 3.93 7.84
CA PHE A 43 -13.30 4.99 8.47
C PHE A 43 -14.04 6.33 8.48
N PRO A 44 -13.82 7.17 9.52
CA PRO A 44 -14.47 8.48 9.61
C PRO A 44 -13.84 9.53 8.67
N HIS A 45 -12.59 9.32 8.27
CA HIS A 45 -11.83 10.23 7.41
C HIS A 45 -11.16 9.47 6.28
N PHE A 46 -10.91 10.17 5.17
CA PHE A 46 -10.19 9.60 4.04
C PHE A 46 -8.70 9.49 4.34
N HIS A 47 -8.07 8.50 3.71
CA HIS A 47 -6.62 8.31 3.70
C HIS A 47 -6.05 8.50 2.30
N LYS A 48 -4.77 8.91 2.24
CA LYS A 48 -3.99 8.94 1.00
C LYS A 48 -2.86 7.95 1.07
N VAL A 49 -2.74 7.12 0.03
CA VAL A 49 -1.54 6.33 -0.24
C VAL A 49 -0.40 7.27 -0.65
N LEU A 50 0.73 7.19 0.07
CA LEU A 50 1.95 7.94 -0.19
C LEU A 50 2.94 7.14 -1.03
N GLU A 51 3.25 5.90 -0.60
CA GLU A 51 4.25 5.05 -1.26
C GLU A 51 3.96 3.57 -1.06
N GLY A 52 4.27 2.75 -2.05
CA GLY A 52 4.41 1.30 -1.93
C GLY A 52 5.83 0.95 -1.47
N ILE A 53 5.91 0.07 -0.48
CA ILE A 53 7.17 -0.35 0.16
C ILE A 53 7.63 -1.70 -0.39
N ASP A 54 6.73 -2.69 -0.37
CA ASP A 54 7.04 -4.06 -0.73
C ASP A 54 5.79 -4.73 -1.31
N ALA A 55 6.00 -5.62 -2.27
CA ALA A 55 4.93 -6.45 -2.80
C ALA A 55 5.47 -7.84 -3.09
N THR A 56 4.72 -8.85 -2.66
CA THR A 56 5.01 -10.22 -3.03
C THR A 56 4.57 -10.45 -4.47
N THR A 57 5.45 -10.98 -5.31
CA THR A 57 5.05 -11.55 -6.60
C THR A 57 4.14 -12.76 -6.35
N PRO A 58 3.00 -12.87 -7.06
CA PRO A 58 2.02 -13.92 -6.80
C PRO A 58 2.57 -15.26 -7.33
N VAL A 59 3.35 -15.96 -6.52
CA VAL A 59 3.72 -17.37 -6.76
C VAL A 59 2.56 -18.29 -6.37
N THR A 60 1.70 -17.81 -5.47
CA THR A 60 0.44 -18.43 -5.06
C THR A 60 -0.69 -17.43 -5.34
N TYR A 61 -1.93 -17.87 -5.47
CA TYR A 61 -3.12 -17.04 -5.78
C TYR A 61 -3.41 -15.91 -4.77
N THR A 62 -2.50 -15.69 -3.83
CA THR A 62 -2.54 -14.71 -2.74
C THR A 62 -1.44 -13.69 -2.95
N GLY A 63 -1.77 -12.40 -2.82
CA GLY A 63 -0.82 -11.31 -2.84
C GLY A 63 -0.81 -10.54 -1.53
N ARG A 64 0.36 -9.99 -1.20
CA ARG A 64 0.55 -9.04 -0.10
C ARG A 64 1.27 -7.80 -0.63
N ILE A 65 0.77 -6.62 -0.25
CA ILE A 65 1.39 -5.33 -0.57
C ILE A 65 1.50 -4.53 0.72
N ILE A 66 2.70 -4.03 1.02
CA ILE A 66 2.99 -3.14 2.15
C ILE A 66 3.16 -1.73 1.58
N PHE A 67 2.51 -0.75 2.19
CA PHE A 67 2.49 0.63 1.71
C PHE A 67 2.29 1.62 2.86
N ILE A 68 2.73 2.86 2.66
CA ILE A 68 2.52 3.95 3.61
C ILE A 68 1.32 4.76 3.17
N ALA A 69 0.42 5.02 4.12
CA ALA A 69 -0.69 5.94 3.96
C ALA A 69 -0.61 7.09 4.96
N THR A 70 -1.44 8.10 4.76
CA THR A 70 -1.61 9.21 5.69
C THR A 70 -3.09 9.54 5.84
N LEU A 71 -3.50 9.87 7.06
CA LEU A 71 -4.85 10.35 7.35
C LEU A 71 -5.03 11.76 6.79
N THR A 72 -6.19 12.07 6.22
CA THR A 72 -6.55 13.42 5.75
C THR A 72 -7.55 14.10 6.68
N LYS A 73 -7.72 15.42 6.52
CA LYS A 73 -8.73 16.21 7.22
C LYS A 73 -10.15 16.08 6.64
N CYS A 74 -10.32 15.40 5.50
CA CYS A 74 -11.62 15.22 4.87
C CYS A 74 -12.36 14.05 5.51
N GLU A 75 -13.60 14.28 5.93
CA GLU A 75 -14.50 13.25 6.42
C GLU A 75 -15.11 12.42 5.29
N THR A 76 -15.28 11.12 5.52
CA THR A 76 -15.93 10.19 4.56
C THR A 76 -17.43 10.47 4.40
N SER A 77 -18.04 11.13 5.39
CA SER A 77 -19.43 11.64 5.36
C SER A 77 -19.73 12.54 4.16
N SER A 78 -18.72 13.27 3.67
CA SER A 78 -18.81 14.17 2.53
C SER A 78 -19.01 13.47 1.18
N LYS A 79 -18.70 12.16 1.10
CA LYS A 79 -18.84 11.32 -0.11
C LYS A 79 -18.18 11.90 -1.37
N ILE A 80 -17.14 12.72 -1.20
CA ILE A 80 -16.36 13.29 -2.30
C ILE A 80 -15.62 12.20 -3.08
N SER A 81 -15.32 12.47 -4.34
CA SER A 81 -14.71 11.46 -5.22
C SER A 81 -13.27 11.14 -4.82
N ARG A 82 -12.79 9.93 -5.15
CA ARG A 82 -11.38 9.55 -4.97
C ARG A 82 -10.42 10.59 -5.57
N LYS A 83 -10.72 11.11 -6.77
CA LYS A 83 -9.86 12.13 -7.41
C LYS A 83 -9.76 13.39 -6.54
N GLU A 84 -10.89 13.83 -5.99
CA GLU A 84 -10.97 15.00 -5.13
C GLU A 84 -10.24 14.81 -3.81
N VAL A 85 -10.31 13.62 -3.22
CA VAL A 85 -9.51 13.27 -2.03
C VAL A 85 -8.02 13.55 -2.29
N TYR A 86 -7.45 13.00 -3.38
CA TYR A 86 -6.03 13.17 -3.66
C TYR A 86 -5.64 14.61 -4.00
N GLN A 87 -6.52 15.39 -4.62
CA GLN A 87 -6.24 16.76 -5.05
C GLN A 87 -6.44 17.81 -3.95
N ASN A 88 -7.50 17.68 -3.15
CA ASN A 88 -8.01 18.78 -2.33
C ASN A 88 -7.92 18.50 -0.82
N CYS A 89 -7.87 17.23 -0.40
CA CYS A 89 -7.86 16.93 1.03
C CYS A 89 -6.46 17.09 1.62
N GLU A 90 -6.33 17.97 2.61
CA GLU A 90 -5.07 18.19 3.31
C GLU A 90 -4.71 16.97 4.17
N GLU A 91 -3.43 16.63 4.20
CA GLU A 91 -2.89 15.55 5.03
C GLU A 91 -2.78 16.03 6.49
N SER A 92 -3.11 15.15 7.43
CA SER A 92 -3.01 15.43 8.87
C SER A 92 -1.57 15.30 9.41
N GLY A 93 -0.69 14.62 8.65
CA GLY A 93 0.67 14.29 9.06
C GLY A 93 0.81 12.95 9.78
N CYS A 94 -0.30 12.30 10.20
CA CYS A 94 -0.26 10.97 10.80
C CYS A 94 -0.06 9.90 9.71
N LYS A 95 1.14 9.30 9.67
CA LYS A 95 1.49 8.23 8.74
C LYS A 95 1.13 6.86 9.31
N LEU A 96 0.65 5.99 8.44
CA LEU A 96 0.24 4.62 8.73
C LEU A 96 1.07 3.66 7.87
N ASN A 97 1.53 2.57 8.48
CA ASN A 97 2.06 1.44 7.75
C ASN A 97 0.91 0.46 7.49
N CYS A 98 0.55 0.27 6.24
CA CYS A 98 -0.57 -0.53 5.83
C CYS A 98 -0.13 -1.79 5.09
N THR A 99 -0.80 -2.90 5.38
CA THR A 99 -0.67 -4.17 4.67
C THR A 99 -2.00 -4.53 4.02
N LEU A 100 -1.98 -4.65 2.70
CA LEU A 100 -3.08 -5.21 1.92
C LEU A 100 -2.78 -6.67 1.61
N THR A 101 -3.73 -7.55 1.92
CA THR A 101 -3.71 -8.98 1.59
C THR A 101 -4.93 -9.31 0.73
N TYR A 102 -4.73 -10.05 -0.34
CA TYR A 102 -5.79 -10.34 -1.30
C TYR A 102 -5.61 -11.70 -1.96
N HIS A 103 -6.72 -12.34 -2.35
CA HIS A 103 -6.69 -13.43 -3.31
C HIS A 103 -7.09 -12.94 -4.70
N PHE A 104 -6.46 -13.47 -5.76
CA PHE A 104 -6.63 -12.98 -7.13
C PHE A 104 -8.07 -13.13 -7.69
N HIS A 105 -8.87 -14.02 -7.09
CA HIS A 105 -10.27 -14.24 -7.45
C HIS A 105 -11.26 -13.40 -6.64
N GLU A 106 -10.79 -12.73 -5.60
CA GLU A 106 -11.63 -11.90 -4.74
C GLU A 106 -11.86 -10.52 -5.35
N ARG A 107 -12.93 -9.86 -4.90
CA ARG A 107 -13.15 -8.47 -5.25
C ARG A 107 -12.35 -7.56 -4.32
N PRO A 108 -11.97 -6.36 -4.77
CA PRO A 108 -11.25 -5.38 -3.94
C PRO A 108 -11.90 -5.07 -2.58
N GLU A 109 -13.23 -5.20 -2.49
CA GLU A 109 -14.01 -5.02 -1.27
C GLU A 109 -13.73 -6.09 -0.19
N ASP A 110 -13.37 -7.30 -0.61
CA ASP A 110 -13.10 -8.44 0.26
C ASP A 110 -11.64 -8.48 0.74
N TYR A 111 -10.76 -7.68 0.15
CA TYR A 111 -9.35 -7.69 0.51
C TYR A 111 -9.14 -7.30 1.98
N GLY A 112 -8.23 -8.00 2.64
CA GLY A 112 -7.82 -7.73 4.01
C GLY A 112 -6.91 -6.51 4.06
N LEU A 113 -7.32 -5.45 4.76
CA LEU A 113 -6.53 -4.24 4.96
C LEU A 113 -6.29 -4.03 6.45
N VAL A 114 -5.02 -3.97 6.84
CA VAL A 114 -4.59 -3.61 8.20
C VAL A 114 -3.68 -2.40 8.10
N CYS A 115 -3.89 -1.40 8.96
CA CYS A 115 -3.09 -0.18 8.99
C CYS A 115 -2.76 0.18 10.43
N ASP A 116 -1.47 0.32 10.73
CA ASP A 116 -0.97 0.67 12.05
C ASP A 116 -0.24 2.01 12.02
N PRO A 117 -0.38 2.88 13.05
CA PRO A 117 0.38 4.12 13.15
C PRO A 117 1.89 3.86 13.17
N ILE A 118 2.65 4.73 12.50
CA ILE A 118 4.11 4.74 12.58
C ILE A 118 4.49 5.64 13.75
N ILE A 119 5.05 5.04 14.81
CA ILE A 119 5.54 5.72 16.03
C ILE A 119 7.01 6.06 15.86
#